data_AF-A0A8C2A057-F1
#
_entry.id   AF-A0A8C2A057-F1
#
_cell.length_a   1.000
_cell.length_b   1.000
_cell.length_c   1.000
_cell.angle_alpha   90.00
_cell.angle_beta   90.00
_cell.angle_gamma   90.00
#
_symmetry.space_group_name_H-M   'P 1'
#
loop_
_entity.id
_entity.type
_entity.pdbx_description
1 polymer ?
#
loop_
_entity_poly.entity_id
_entity_poly.type
_entity_poly.pdbx_seq_one_letter_code
_entity_poly.pdbx_strand_id
1 'polypeptide(L)'
;MTQPIRLRIIIGDDDARKLVLPRGLPDSTEDLCQTIKTSFGLQEDIRLQYQDSDFGNEFLNLSEIGEIQDKASLKVIYLQSHAKDDARTPLPQEAQGPTECSFISSGETEPVTSPESAPSTRQWLWPSVFIIPHFRYDAELELEKANADYKTNATLLNPSPKLKSHILERIAEEIIKFKAYPSDNDLNDVAEALVKTHPCLKEQGSFNGCYGWKISLKYKMANLRTKLRGLGCAEVEINSLKNKATYKRSLAALNVKKPKRAEVNYCPQHPKGETADSLEQERIAMLSEVKKRNNDHIVTEKMEKTFSYRRQEVLQAEPMVADFKSRWPALFTVKEVCISSHQLYICPIIQPEK
;
A
#
# COMPACT_ATOMS: atom_id res chain seq x y z
N MET A 1 35.90 37.88 -28.21
CA MET A 1 36.79 36.81 -27.72
C MET A 1 35.96 35.97 -26.77
N THR A 2 35.75 34.69 -27.08
CA THR A 2 34.99 33.78 -26.22
C THR A 2 35.77 33.47 -24.95
N GLN A 3 35.10 33.51 -23.79
CA GLN A 3 35.74 33.22 -22.50
C GLN A 3 35.85 31.70 -22.29
N PRO A 4 36.92 31.21 -21.63
CA PRO A 4 37.08 29.79 -21.36
C PRO A 4 36.06 29.31 -20.32
N ILE A 5 35.29 28.29 -20.67
CA ILE A 5 34.21 27.76 -19.83
C ILE A 5 34.65 26.45 -19.17
N ARG A 6 34.39 26.32 -17.87
CA ARG A 6 34.75 25.15 -17.06
C ARG A 6 33.48 24.39 -16.73
N LEU A 7 33.44 23.08 -16.97
CA LEU A 7 32.28 22.24 -16.73
C LEU A 7 32.64 21.09 -15.80
N ARG A 8 31.70 20.68 -14.94
CA ARG A 8 31.81 19.45 -14.16
C ARG A 8 31.03 18.36 -14.89
N ILE A 9 31.72 17.39 -15.48
CA ILE A 9 31.13 16.29 -16.22
C ILE A 9 31.01 15.09 -15.29
N ILE A 10 29.79 14.61 -15.06
CA ILE A 10 29.45 13.45 -14.22
C ILE A 10 29.21 12.25 -15.14
N ILE A 11 29.96 11.17 -14.92
CA ILE A 11 30.02 9.98 -15.78
C ILE A 11 29.65 8.76 -14.93
N GLY A 12 28.35 8.45 -14.85
CA GLY A 12 27.83 7.48 -13.88
C GLY A 12 27.67 8.06 -12.47
N ASP A 13 27.58 7.20 -11.46
CA ASP A 13 27.16 7.61 -10.11
C ASP A 13 28.30 8.19 -9.24
N ASP A 14 29.54 7.69 -9.40
CA ASP A 14 30.67 8.06 -8.53
C ASP A 14 31.85 8.77 -9.24
N ASP A 15 31.82 8.94 -10.58
CA ASP A 15 32.89 9.64 -11.32
C ASP A 15 32.44 11.03 -11.79
N ALA A 16 33.14 12.07 -11.35
CA ALA A 16 32.89 13.44 -11.76
C ALA A 16 34.20 14.18 -12.04
N ARG A 17 34.40 14.59 -13.30
CA ARG A 17 35.65 15.16 -13.82
C ARG A 17 35.45 16.58 -14.32
N LYS A 18 36.54 17.35 -14.38
CA LYS A 18 36.51 18.73 -14.87
C LYS A 18 36.88 18.79 -16.35
N LEU A 19 36.00 19.32 -17.17
CA LEU A 19 36.29 19.73 -18.55
C LEU A 19 36.57 21.23 -18.61
N VAL A 20 37.47 21.66 -19.49
CA VAL A 20 37.73 23.07 -19.76
C VAL A 20 37.66 23.28 -21.27
N LEU A 21 36.75 24.14 -21.72
CA LEU A 21 36.56 24.51 -23.12
C LEU A 21 37.26 25.85 -23.35
N PRO A 22 38.49 25.88 -23.92
CA PRO A 22 39.30 27.08 -24.01
C PRO A 22 38.77 28.11 -25.03
N ARG A 23 37.83 27.70 -25.90
CA ARG A 23 37.21 28.54 -26.94
C ARG A 23 35.77 28.95 -26.61
N GLY A 24 35.32 28.74 -25.38
CA GLY A 24 33.91 28.89 -24.98
C GLY A 24 33.09 27.64 -25.28
N LEU A 25 31.77 27.76 -25.17
CA LEU A 25 30.83 26.70 -25.56
C LEU A 25 30.83 26.54 -27.09
N PRO A 26 30.62 25.32 -27.62
CA PRO A 26 30.46 25.09 -29.05
C PRO A 26 29.11 25.60 -29.56
N ASP A 27 28.91 25.56 -30.88
CA ASP A 27 27.70 26.08 -31.53
C ASP A 27 26.54 25.07 -31.61
N SER A 28 26.80 23.75 -31.45
CA SER A 28 25.78 22.68 -31.37
C SER A 28 25.91 21.79 -30.11
N THR A 29 24.80 21.21 -29.64
CA THR A 29 24.84 20.27 -28.50
C THR A 29 25.55 18.97 -28.90
N GLU A 30 25.47 18.60 -30.18
CA GLU A 30 26.21 17.49 -30.80
C GLU A 30 27.73 17.70 -30.73
N ASP A 31 28.23 18.90 -31.01
CA ASP A 31 29.66 19.25 -30.88
C ASP A 31 30.13 19.18 -29.41
N LEU A 32 29.26 19.56 -28.45
CA LEU A 32 29.54 19.42 -27.02
C LEU A 32 29.62 17.94 -26.62
N CYS A 33 28.67 17.12 -27.05
CA CYS A 33 28.70 15.67 -26.88
C CYS A 33 29.98 15.08 -27.46
N GLN A 34 30.35 15.43 -28.70
CA GLN A 34 31.55 14.90 -29.35
C GLN A 34 32.84 15.35 -28.66
N THR A 35 32.88 16.58 -28.14
CA THR A 35 34.00 17.09 -27.33
C THR A 35 34.13 16.32 -26.01
N ILE A 36 33.02 16.01 -25.34
CA ILE A 36 32.99 15.20 -24.12
C ILE A 36 33.41 13.75 -24.42
N LYS A 37 32.86 13.11 -25.46
CA LYS A 37 33.28 11.76 -25.90
C LYS A 37 34.78 11.69 -26.13
N THR A 38 35.33 12.65 -26.89
CA THR A 38 36.77 12.70 -27.21
C THR A 38 37.64 12.96 -25.97
N SER A 39 37.19 13.84 -25.05
CA SER A 39 37.96 14.21 -23.85
C SER A 39 37.99 13.12 -22.78
N PHE A 40 36.98 12.25 -22.72
CA PHE A 40 36.84 11.20 -21.71
C PHE A 40 36.92 9.77 -22.26
N GLY A 41 37.10 9.60 -23.57
CA GLY A 41 37.26 8.29 -24.22
C GLY A 41 35.96 7.48 -24.35
N LEU A 42 34.81 8.15 -24.39
CA LEU A 42 33.50 7.49 -24.47
C LEU A 42 33.22 7.04 -25.91
N GLN A 43 32.96 5.74 -26.12
CA GLN A 43 32.66 5.19 -27.44
C GLN A 43 31.16 5.10 -27.75
N GLU A 44 30.32 5.00 -26.72
CA GLU A 44 28.87 4.92 -26.85
C GLU A 44 28.23 6.27 -27.23
N ASP A 45 26.98 6.24 -27.69
CA ASP A 45 26.18 7.45 -27.84
C ASP A 45 25.73 7.98 -26.49
N ILE A 46 25.74 9.31 -26.36
CA ILE A 46 25.46 10.00 -25.10
C ILE A 46 24.48 11.14 -25.35
N ARG A 47 23.59 11.37 -24.39
CA ARG A 47 22.90 12.65 -24.18
C ARG A 47 23.44 13.31 -22.93
N LEU A 48 23.29 14.62 -22.86
CA LEU A 48 23.72 15.43 -21.72
C LEU A 48 22.49 15.93 -20.97
N GLN A 49 22.59 15.95 -19.65
CA GLN A 49 21.68 16.67 -18.76
C GLN A 49 22.45 17.77 -18.03
N TYR A 50 21.88 18.94 -17.82
CA TYR A 50 22.47 19.98 -16.99
C TYR A 50 21.75 20.09 -15.65
N GLN A 51 22.48 20.56 -14.64
CA GLN A 51 21.92 20.84 -13.32
C GLN A 51 21.29 22.23 -13.29
N ASP A 52 19.99 22.30 -13.06
CA ASP A 52 19.22 23.55 -13.07
C ASP A 52 18.92 24.05 -11.64
N SER A 53 19.24 25.31 -11.35
CA SER A 53 19.05 25.91 -10.01
C SER A 53 17.60 26.22 -9.67
N ASP A 54 16.77 26.54 -10.67
CA ASP A 54 15.39 26.97 -10.51
C ASP A 54 14.48 25.75 -10.27
N PHE A 55 14.84 24.60 -10.83
CA PHE A 55 14.24 23.29 -10.55
C PHE A 55 14.96 22.52 -9.41
N GLY A 56 15.44 23.23 -8.39
CA GLY A 56 15.90 22.61 -7.14
C GLY A 56 17.23 21.85 -7.22
N ASN A 57 18.04 22.09 -8.26
CA ASN A 57 19.29 21.37 -8.58
C ASN A 57 19.08 19.95 -9.16
N GLU A 58 17.89 19.67 -9.72
CA GLU A 58 17.65 18.49 -10.53
C GLU A 58 18.38 18.53 -11.90
N PHE A 59 18.48 17.39 -12.56
CA PHE A 59 19.14 17.25 -13.86
C PHE A 59 18.11 17.23 -15.00
N LEU A 60 18.14 18.25 -15.86
CA LEU A 60 17.24 18.41 -17.01
C LEU A 60 17.97 18.09 -18.32
N ASN A 61 17.24 17.57 -19.32
CA ASN A 61 17.83 17.26 -20.63
C ASN A 61 18.30 18.54 -21.34
N LEU A 62 19.59 18.60 -21.65
CA LEU A 62 20.18 19.72 -22.37
C LEU A 62 19.68 19.72 -23.82
N SER A 63 18.87 20.70 -24.17
CA SER A 63 18.33 20.88 -25.52
C SER A 63 18.99 22.06 -26.25
N GLU A 64 19.33 23.13 -25.52
CA GLU A 64 20.07 24.29 -26.05
C GLU A 64 21.31 24.60 -25.21
N ILE A 65 22.41 24.97 -25.88
CA ILE A 65 23.70 25.24 -25.23
C ILE A 65 23.68 26.54 -24.42
N GLY A 66 22.77 27.46 -24.77
CA GLY A 66 22.59 28.75 -24.08
C GLY A 66 22.18 28.61 -22.61
N GLU A 67 21.69 27.43 -22.21
CA GLU A 67 21.34 27.07 -20.84
C GLU A 67 22.60 26.83 -19.96
N ILE A 68 23.77 26.63 -20.57
CA ILE A 68 25.02 26.30 -19.86
C ILE A 68 25.81 27.55 -19.47
N GLN A 69 26.18 27.63 -18.19
CA GLN A 69 27.04 28.67 -17.64
C GLN A 69 28.42 28.13 -17.18
N ASP A 70 29.40 29.00 -16.93
CA ASP A 70 30.67 28.59 -16.34
C ASP A 70 30.45 27.95 -14.95
N LYS A 71 31.07 26.78 -14.76
CA LYS A 71 30.94 25.86 -13.61
C LYS A 71 29.64 25.06 -13.54
N ALA A 72 28.83 25.02 -14.59
CA ALA A 72 27.68 24.12 -14.66
C ALA A 72 28.10 22.63 -14.51
N SER A 73 27.22 21.85 -13.86
CA SER A 73 27.33 20.39 -13.80
C SER A 73 26.55 19.79 -14.98
N LEU A 74 27.22 18.96 -15.79
CA LEU A 74 26.58 18.16 -16.83
C LEU A 74 26.67 16.66 -16.45
N LYS A 75 25.56 15.94 -16.52
CA LYS A 75 25.50 14.49 -16.37
C LYS A 75 25.44 13.81 -17.73
N VAL A 76 26.31 12.84 -17.96
CA VAL A 76 26.35 12.01 -19.15
C VAL A 76 25.38 10.84 -18.96
N ILE A 77 24.43 10.68 -19.89
CA ILE A 77 23.51 9.54 -19.94
C ILE A 77 23.77 8.79 -21.24
N TYR A 78 24.13 7.51 -21.13
CA TYR A 78 24.36 6.64 -22.28
C TYR A 78 23.03 6.31 -22.99
N LEU A 79 23.05 6.38 -24.32
CA LEU A 79 21.97 5.98 -25.21
C LEU A 79 22.31 4.61 -25.77
N GLN A 80 21.53 3.58 -25.42
CA GLN A 80 21.80 2.22 -25.89
C GLN A 80 21.53 2.08 -27.39
N SER A 81 22.62 2.08 -28.18
CA SER A 81 22.60 1.77 -29.59
C SER A 81 22.45 0.25 -29.81
N HIS A 82 21.25 -0.23 -30.12
CA HIS A 82 21.01 -1.65 -30.40
C HIS A 82 21.60 -2.08 -31.76
N ALA A 83 22.80 -2.66 -31.74
CA ALA A 83 23.41 -3.41 -32.83
C ALA A 83 24.00 -4.74 -32.34
N LYS A 84 23.95 -5.77 -33.20
CA LYS A 84 24.07 -7.22 -32.91
C LYS A 84 25.36 -7.70 -32.25
N ASP A 85 25.22 -8.79 -31.47
CA ASP A 85 26.17 -9.83 -31.01
C ASP A 85 27.53 -9.34 -30.44
N ASP A 86 28.02 -9.78 -29.27
CA ASP A 86 27.89 -11.10 -28.65
C ASP A 86 28.13 -11.03 -27.11
N ALA A 87 27.57 -11.98 -26.35
CA ALA A 87 27.80 -12.29 -24.92
C ALA A 87 27.59 -11.22 -23.79
N ARG A 88 26.78 -11.62 -22.79
CA ARG A 88 26.57 -11.10 -21.41
C ARG A 88 25.57 -9.93 -21.18
N THR A 89 24.55 -10.28 -20.37
CA THR A 89 23.57 -9.48 -19.59
C THR A 89 24.23 -8.37 -18.73
N PRO A 90 23.53 -7.29 -18.28
CA PRO A 90 22.07 -7.13 -18.22
C PRO A 90 21.40 -5.79 -18.67
N LEU A 91 20.07 -5.89 -18.81
CA LEU A 91 18.98 -4.89 -18.93
C LEU A 91 19.24 -3.36 -18.85
N PRO A 92 18.49 -2.56 -19.65
CA PRO A 92 18.20 -1.15 -19.36
C PRO A 92 16.92 -0.93 -18.52
N GLN A 93 16.88 0.25 -17.90
CA GLN A 93 15.68 0.96 -17.44
C GLN A 93 14.92 1.52 -18.69
N GLU A 94 13.81 2.27 -18.67
CA GLU A 94 13.45 3.42 -17.84
C GLU A 94 12.04 3.94 -18.26
N ALA A 95 11.49 4.90 -17.48
CA ALA A 95 10.69 6.10 -17.84
C ALA A 95 9.87 6.23 -19.18
N GLN A 96 8.79 7.02 -19.29
CA GLN A 96 7.94 7.83 -18.37
C GLN A 96 6.73 8.42 -19.14
N GLY A 97 5.53 8.45 -18.51
CA GLY A 97 4.45 9.47 -18.68
C GLY A 97 3.90 9.86 -20.07
N PRO A 98 3.08 10.94 -20.17
CA PRO A 98 2.35 11.66 -19.11
C PRO A 98 0.81 11.69 -19.31
N THR A 99 0.08 12.34 -18.38
CA THR A 99 -1.40 12.41 -18.35
C THR A 99 -1.91 13.80 -17.97
N GLU A 100 -3.01 14.23 -18.59
CA GLU A 100 -3.96 15.24 -18.09
C GLU A 100 -5.36 14.61 -18.11
N CYS A 101 -6.37 14.94 -17.29
CA CYS A 101 -6.47 15.78 -16.09
C CYS A 101 -7.73 15.32 -15.33
N SER A 102 -7.72 15.21 -13.99
CA SER A 102 -8.91 15.39 -13.10
C SER A 102 -8.58 15.12 -11.61
N PHE A 103 -9.29 15.84 -10.74
CA PHE A 103 -8.97 16.04 -9.33
C PHE A 103 -9.63 15.03 -8.37
N ILE A 104 -9.00 14.74 -7.21
CA ILE A 104 -9.50 15.05 -5.84
C ILE A 104 -8.70 14.28 -4.76
N SER A 105 -8.08 15.05 -3.85
CA SER A 105 -7.76 14.80 -2.42
C SER A 105 -7.62 13.35 -1.88
N SER A 106 -6.44 13.03 -1.31
CA SER A 106 -6.17 13.14 0.15
C SER A 106 -4.76 12.64 0.52
N GLY A 107 -4.08 13.35 1.42
CA GLY A 107 -2.62 13.31 1.59
C GLY A 107 -1.95 11.99 1.98
N GLU A 108 -0.77 11.77 1.39
CA GLU A 108 0.24 10.82 1.85
C GLU A 108 1.34 11.52 2.67
N THR A 109 2.10 10.74 3.45
CA THR A 109 3.18 11.23 4.30
C THR A 109 4.49 10.54 3.94
N GLU A 110 5.39 11.28 3.30
CA GLU A 110 6.72 10.83 2.90
C GLU A 110 7.55 10.25 4.07
N PRO A 111 8.18 9.07 3.92
CA PRO A 111 9.12 8.54 4.90
C PRO A 111 10.54 9.07 4.67
N VAL A 112 11.01 9.90 5.59
CA VAL A 112 12.38 10.46 5.61
C VAL A 112 13.47 9.37 5.54
N THR A 113 14.41 9.56 4.61
CA THR A 113 15.59 8.72 4.37
C THR A 113 16.68 8.89 5.43
N SER A 114 17.34 7.79 5.87
CA SER A 114 18.76 7.68 6.36
C SER A 114 18.93 6.47 7.30
N PRO A 115 20.14 5.90 7.44
CA PRO A 115 21.05 5.39 6.40
C PRO A 115 21.39 3.89 6.65
N GLU A 116 22.38 3.33 5.92
CA GLU A 116 22.82 1.92 6.00
C GLU A 116 21.75 0.87 5.63
N SER A 117 21.43 0.85 4.34
CA SER A 117 20.67 -0.22 3.70
C SER A 117 21.40 -1.57 3.81
N ALA A 118 20.83 -2.52 4.57
CA ALA A 118 21.11 -3.94 4.32
C ALA A 118 20.78 -4.24 2.84
N PRO A 119 21.63 -4.99 2.11
CA PRO A 119 21.44 -5.20 0.68
C PRO A 119 20.12 -5.93 0.42
N SER A 120 19.19 -5.25 -0.26
CA SER A 120 18.03 -5.91 -0.85
C SER A 120 18.55 -6.98 -1.80
N THR A 121 18.41 -8.25 -1.42
CA THR A 121 19.10 -9.38 -2.06
C THR A 121 18.47 -9.77 -3.41
N ARG A 122 17.55 -8.94 -3.93
CA ARG A 122 16.75 -9.17 -5.12
C ARG A 122 17.40 -8.52 -6.33
N GLN A 123 18.20 -9.31 -7.03
CA GLN A 123 18.89 -8.91 -8.27
C GLN A 123 17.97 -8.89 -9.52
N TRP A 124 16.67 -9.09 -9.35
CA TRP A 124 15.72 -9.36 -10.44
C TRP A 124 14.81 -8.16 -10.67
N LEU A 125 15.02 -7.45 -11.79
CA LEU A 125 14.11 -6.42 -12.28
C LEU A 125 12.76 -7.03 -12.65
N TRP A 126 11.68 -6.23 -12.55
CA TRP A 126 10.34 -6.68 -12.94
C TRP A 126 10.32 -7.01 -14.44
N PRO A 127 9.81 -8.18 -14.86
CA PRO A 127 9.85 -8.58 -16.26
C PRO A 127 8.83 -7.79 -17.09
N SER A 128 9.18 -7.46 -18.34
CA SER A 128 8.25 -6.84 -19.30
C SER A 128 7.08 -7.75 -19.69
N VAL A 129 7.26 -9.08 -19.57
CA VAL A 129 6.22 -10.09 -19.68
C VAL A 129 6.40 -11.08 -18.54
N PHE A 130 5.45 -11.12 -17.60
CA PHE A 130 5.49 -12.08 -16.50
C PHE A 130 5.18 -13.49 -17.02
N ILE A 131 6.09 -14.44 -16.76
CA ILE A 131 5.92 -15.85 -17.15
C ILE A 131 5.24 -16.60 -16.01
N ILE A 132 4.15 -17.31 -16.31
CA ILE A 132 3.43 -18.10 -15.31
C ILE A 132 4.27 -19.33 -14.94
N PRO A 133 4.56 -19.55 -13.64
CA PRO A 133 5.35 -20.70 -13.20
C PRO A 133 4.55 -21.99 -13.32
N HIS A 134 5.24 -23.10 -13.60
CA HIS A 134 4.61 -24.42 -13.57
C HIS A 134 3.97 -24.73 -12.21
N PHE A 135 2.77 -25.28 -12.29
CA PHE A 135 1.99 -25.76 -11.17
C PHE A 135 2.37 -27.21 -10.82
N ARG A 136 1.60 -27.85 -9.94
CA ARG A 136 1.79 -29.29 -9.65
C ARG A 136 1.12 -30.08 -10.76
N TYR A 137 1.59 -31.30 -10.98
CA TYR A 137 1.10 -32.19 -12.03
C TYR A 137 -0.44 -32.39 -12.01
N ASP A 138 -1.05 -32.48 -10.82
CA ASP A 138 -2.52 -32.57 -10.68
C ASP A 138 -3.23 -31.30 -11.16
N ALA A 139 -2.71 -30.13 -10.79
CA ALA A 139 -3.22 -28.83 -11.21
C ALA A 139 -3.02 -28.56 -12.72
N GLU A 140 -1.85 -28.91 -13.28
CA GLU A 140 -1.60 -28.76 -14.72
C GLU A 140 -2.55 -29.64 -15.54
N LEU A 141 -2.75 -30.90 -15.16
CA LEU A 141 -3.66 -31.81 -15.85
C LEU A 141 -5.12 -31.32 -15.81
N GLU A 142 -5.56 -30.74 -14.69
CA GLU A 142 -6.89 -30.12 -14.57
C GLU A 142 -7.02 -28.88 -15.47
N LEU A 143 -5.99 -28.02 -15.51
CA LEU A 143 -5.94 -26.82 -16.34
C LEU A 143 -5.84 -27.11 -17.84
N GLU A 144 -5.04 -28.11 -18.25
CA GLU A 144 -4.92 -28.57 -19.65
C GLU A 144 -6.26 -29.08 -20.17
N LYS A 145 -6.91 -29.96 -19.40
CA LYS A 145 -8.25 -30.48 -19.73
C LYS A 145 -9.25 -29.32 -19.86
N ALA A 146 -9.32 -28.44 -18.87
CA ALA A 146 -10.22 -27.29 -18.90
C ALA A 146 -9.91 -26.32 -20.07
N ASN A 147 -8.65 -26.15 -20.45
CA ASN A 147 -8.27 -25.37 -21.63
C ASN A 147 -8.68 -26.05 -22.95
N ALA A 148 -8.70 -27.38 -23.02
CA ALA A 148 -9.25 -28.11 -24.17
C ALA A 148 -10.79 -27.98 -24.25
N ASP A 149 -11.47 -28.08 -23.11
CA ASP A 149 -12.92 -27.85 -23.00
C ASP A 149 -13.30 -26.39 -23.35
N TYR A 150 -12.44 -25.42 -22.99
CA TYR A 150 -12.58 -24.01 -23.40
C TYR A 150 -12.38 -23.83 -24.91
N LYS A 151 -11.38 -24.47 -25.52
CA LYS A 151 -11.13 -24.39 -26.98
C LYS A 151 -12.26 -25.00 -27.81
N THR A 152 -12.96 -26.00 -27.29
CA THR A 152 -14.05 -26.70 -27.99
C THR A 152 -15.42 -26.05 -27.78
N ASN A 153 -15.74 -25.66 -26.54
CA ASN A 153 -17.09 -25.24 -26.15
C ASN A 153 -17.16 -23.86 -25.47
N ALA A 154 -16.06 -23.09 -25.44
CA ALA A 154 -15.91 -21.84 -24.67
C ALA A 154 -16.25 -22.00 -23.16
N THR A 155 -16.18 -23.22 -22.64
CA THR A 155 -16.53 -23.53 -21.25
C THR A 155 -15.45 -23.02 -20.31
N LEU A 156 -15.85 -22.20 -19.32
CA LEU A 156 -14.96 -21.64 -18.31
C LEU A 156 -14.87 -22.55 -17.09
N LEU A 157 -13.67 -22.67 -16.53
CA LEU A 157 -13.41 -23.40 -15.30
C LEU A 157 -13.70 -22.50 -14.10
N ASN A 158 -14.57 -22.96 -13.20
CA ASN A 158 -14.61 -22.43 -11.84
C ASN A 158 -13.66 -23.28 -10.96
N PRO A 159 -12.43 -22.83 -10.69
CA PRO A 159 -11.43 -23.65 -10.02
C PRO A 159 -11.83 -23.97 -8.58
N SER A 160 -11.63 -25.23 -8.17
CA SER A 160 -11.86 -25.63 -6.78
C SER A 160 -11.04 -24.75 -5.80
N PRO A 161 -11.49 -24.53 -4.54
CA PRO A 161 -10.72 -23.73 -3.58
C PRO A 161 -9.28 -24.22 -3.36
N LYS A 162 -9.06 -25.55 -3.48
CA LYS A 162 -7.74 -26.19 -3.44
C LYS A 162 -6.89 -25.78 -4.64
N LEU A 163 -7.41 -25.91 -5.87
CA LEU A 163 -6.72 -25.51 -7.09
C LEU A 163 -6.41 -24.01 -7.09
N LYS A 164 -7.41 -23.17 -6.74
CA LYS A 164 -7.25 -21.71 -6.67
C LYS A 164 -6.17 -21.31 -5.65
N SER A 165 -6.12 -21.93 -4.47
CA SER A 165 -5.04 -21.63 -3.51
C SER A 165 -3.67 -22.07 -4.03
N HIS A 166 -3.57 -23.25 -4.67
CA HIS A 166 -2.32 -23.75 -5.23
C HIS A 166 -1.76 -22.84 -6.34
N ILE A 167 -2.61 -22.41 -7.29
CA ILE A 167 -2.24 -21.45 -8.34
C ILE A 167 -1.72 -20.14 -7.71
N LEU A 168 -2.46 -19.57 -6.76
CA LEU A 168 -2.07 -18.34 -6.07
C LEU A 168 -0.78 -18.50 -5.24
N GLU A 169 -0.49 -19.68 -4.69
CA GLU A 169 0.75 -19.97 -3.96
C GLU A 169 1.95 -19.95 -4.90
N ARG A 170 1.89 -20.71 -6.00
CA ARG A 170 2.97 -20.80 -6.97
C ARG A 170 3.26 -19.46 -7.63
N ILE A 171 2.23 -18.69 -7.95
CA ILE A 171 2.41 -17.33 -8.49
C ILE A 171 2.98 -16.38 -7.42
N ALA A 172 2.53 -16.44 -6.16
CA ALA A 172 3.10 -15.59 -5.12
C ALA A 172 4.57 -15.93 -4.78
N GLU A 173 4.97 -17.21 -4.89
CA GLU A 173 6.37 -17.68 -4.84
C GLU A 173 7.23 -17.19 -6.02
N GLU A 174 6.60 -16.71 -7.09
CA GLU A 174 7.27 -16.19 -8.29
C GLU A 174 7.19 -14.65 -8.38
N ILE A 175 6.23 -14.00 -7.72
CA ILE A 175 6.18 -12.53 -7.53
C ILE A 175 7.16 -12.10 -6.42
N ILE A 176 7.31 -12.94 -5.37
CA ILE A 176 8.54 -12.98 -4.57
C ILE A 176 9.71 -13.43 -5.49
N LYS A 177 10.97 -13.27 -5.08
CA LYS A 177 12.09 -12.96 -6.00
C LYS A 177 12.02 -11.51 -6.46
N PHE A 178 11.14 -11.11 -7.39
CA PHE A 178 11.11 -9.73 -7.92
C PHE A 178 10.77 -8.66 -6.86
N LYS A 179 9.56 -8.67 -6.28
CA LYS A 179 9.05 -7.61 -5.40
C LYS A 179 8.34 -8.19 -4.17
N ALA A 180 8.74 -7.78 -2.95
CA ALA A 180 7.91 -8.05 -1.76
C ALA A 180 6.61 -7.23 -1.74
N TYR A 181 6.64 -6.04 -2.36
CA TYR A 181 5.54 -5.08 -2.42
C TYR A 181 5.18 -4.78 -3.89
N PRO A 182 4.55 -5.72 -4.61
CA PRO A 182 4.07 -5.45 -5.97
C PRO A 182 2.97 -4.38 -5.93
N SER A 183 2.98 -3.49 -6.92
CA SER A 183 1.95 -2.48 -7.17
C SER A 183 0.67 -3.09 -7.75
N ASP A 184 -0.40 -2.30 -7.83
CA ASP A 184 -1.65 -2.77 -8.46
C ASP A 184 -1.52 -2.99 -9.97
N ASN A 185 -0.52 -2.37 -10.64
CA ASN A 185 -0.19 -2.63 -12.05
C ASN A 185 0.58 -3.95 -12.17
N ASP A 186 1.63 -4.15 -11.36
CA ASP A 186 2.37 -5.42 -11.29
C ASP A 186 1.41 -6.63 -11.11
N LEU A 187 0.42 -6.50 -10.22
CA LEU A 187 -0.58 -7.53 -9.98
C LEU A 187 -1.60 -7.69 -11.13
N ASN A 188 -1.83 -6.65 -11.91
CA ASN A 188 -2.68 -6.71 -13.11
C ASN A 188 -1.98 -7.49 -14.23
N ASP A 189 -0.72 -7.17 -14.50
CA ASP A 189 0.09 -7.84 -15.53
C ASP A 189 0.17 -9.36 -15.29
N VAL A 190 0.37 -9.77 -14.03
CA VAL A 190 0.38 -11.20 -13.64
C VAL A 190 -1.00 -11.85 -13.83
N ALA A 191 -2.09 -11.15 -13.50
CA ALA A 191 -3.44 -11.66 -13.67
C ALA A 191 -3.81 -11.81 -15.16
N GLU A 192 -3.37 -10.88 -16.01
CA GLU A 192 -3.52 -10.98 -17.46
C GLU A 192 -2.65 -12.09 -18.06
N ALA A 193 -1.39 -12.25 -17.62
CA ALA A 193 -0.54 -13.36 -18.00
C ALA A 193 -1.13 -14.73 -17.60
N LEU A 194 -1.80 -14.82 -16.45
CA LEU A 194 -2.47 -16.04 -15.98
C LEU A 194 -3.63 -16.43 -16.92
N VAL A 195 -4.53 -15.48 -17.22
CA VAL A 195 -5.68 -15.73 -18.09
C VAL A 195 -5.25 -15.92 -19.57
N LYS A 196 -4.15 -15.28 -20.00
CA LYS A 196 -3.57 -15.50 -21.33
C LYS A 196 -2.97 -16.90 -21.48
N THR A 197 -2.32 -17.42 -20.44
CA THR A 197 -1.73 -18.78 -20.43
C THR A 197 -2.82 -19.84 -20.24
N HIS A 198 -3.82 -19.58 -19.39
CA HIS A 198 -4.96 -20.49 -19.14
C HIS A 198 -6.31 -19.77 -19.36
N PRO A 199 -6.77 -19.64 -20.62
CA PRO A 199 -8.03 -18.99 -20.95
C PRO A 199 -9.27 -19.56 -20.24
N CYS A 200 -9.22 -20.84 -19.83
CA CYS A 200 -10.28 -21.44 -19.03
C CYS A 200 -10.52 -20.75 -17.67
N LEU A 201 -9.53 -20.03 -17.12
CA LEU A 201 -9.62 -19.33 -15.83
C LEU A 201 -10.26 -17.94 -15.90
N LYS A 202 -10.71 -17.47 -17.08
CA LYS A 202 -11.30 -16.15 -17.26
C LYS A 202 -12.60 -16.00 -16.46
N GLU A 203 -12.69 -14.95 -15.63
CA GLU A 203 -13.88 -14.71 -14.80
C GLU A 203 -15.00 -14.02 -15.60
N GLN A 204 -16.23 -14.54 -15.51
CA GLN A 204 -17.42 -13.90 -16.11
C GLN A 204 -17.80 -12.62 -15.35
N GLY A 205 -18.29 -11.60 -16.07
CA GLY A 205 -18.73 -10.33 -15.49
C GLY A 205 -17.61 -9.34 -15.12
N SER A 206 -16.34 -9.72 -15.31
CA SER A 206 -15.19 -8.82 -15.14
C SER A 206 -14.80 -8.18 -16.48
N PHE A 207 -14.56 -6.86 -16.49
CA PHE A 207 -14.25 -6.08 -17.71
C PHE A 207 -13.06 -6.65 -18.51
N ASN A 208 -11.98 -7.05 -17.83
CA ASN A 208 -10.82 -7.71 -18.44
C ASN A 208 -10.78 -9.23 -18.22
N GLY A 209 -11.71 -9.79 -17.42
CA GLY A 209 -11.76 -11.21 -17.11
C GLY A 209 -10.69 -11.71 -16.13
N CYS A 210 -9.82 -10.84 -15.59
CA CYS A 210 -8.76 -11.20 -14.64
C CYS A 210 -8.80 -10.42 -13.30
N TYR A 211 -9.69 -9.43 -13.17
CA TYR A 211 -9.78 -8.58 -11.97
C TYR A 211 -9.86 -9.34 -10.63
N GLY A 212 -10.67 -10.39 -10.48
CA GLY A 212 -10.76 -11.18 -9.25
C GLY A 212 -9.51 -12.01 -8.97
N TRP A 213 -8.76 -12.40 -10.00
CA TRP A 213 -7.39 -12.93 -9.84
C TRP A 213 -6.43 -11.87 -9.30
N LYS A 214 -6.44 -10.64 -9.85
CA LYS A 214 -5.65 -9.51 -9.30
C LYS A 214 -5.93 -9.28 -7.82
N ILE A 215 -7.21 -9.22 -7.43
CA ILE A 215 -7.61 -9.06 -6.02
C ILE A 215 -7.19 -10.25 -5.17
N SER A 216 -7.32 -11.48 -5.67
CA SER A 216 -6.88 -12.70 -4.97
C SER A 216 -5.36 -12.71 -4.74
N LEU A 217 -4.57 -12.28 -5.73
CA LEU A 217 -3.12 -12.12 -5.63
C LEU A 217 -2.73 -11.01 -4.64
N LYS A 218 -3.43 -9.87 -4.62
CA LYS A 218 -3.23 -8.78 -3.66
C LYS A 218 -3.35 -9.27 -2.21
N TYR A 219 -4.39 -10.06 -1.91
CA TYR A 219 -4.54 -10.72 -0.62
C TYR A 219 -3.48 -11.79 -0.35
N LYS A 220 -3.13 -12.63 -1.35
CA LYS A 220 -2.10 -13.66 -1.18
C LYS A 220 -0.73 -13.05 -0.86
N MET A 221 -0.35 -11.96 -1.52
CA MET A 221 0.90 -11.22 -1.25
C MET A 221 0.88 -10.50 0.11
N ALA A 222 -0.27 -10.04 0.60
CA ALA A 222 -0.39 -9.54 1.98
C ALA A 222 -0.19 -10.65 3.02
N ASN A 223 -0.76 -11.83 2.78
CA ASN A 223 -0.61 -13.00 3.64
C ASN A 223 0.82 -13.56 3.60
N LEU A 224 1.45 -13.64 2.43
CA LEU A 224 2.84 -14.07 2.25
C LEU A 224 3.80 -13.13 3.00
N ARG A 225 3.66 -11.80 2.85
CA ARG A 225 4.42 -10.82 3.65
C ARG A 225 4.23 -11.03 5.15
N THR A 226 3.02 -11.31 5.60
CA THR A 226 2.74 -11.57 7.02
C THR A 226 3.46 -12.83 7.52
N LYS A 227 3.50 -13.90 6.71
CA LYS A 227 4.26 -15.13 7.01
C LYS A 227 5.77 -14.86 7.03
N LEU A 228 6.32 -14.18 6.02
CA LEU A 228 7.75 -13.84 5.93
C LEU A 228 8.22 -12.97 7.10
N ARG A 229 7.39 -12.03 7.55
CA ARG A 229 7.66 -11.23 8.76
C ARG A 229 7.71 -12.09 10.03
N GLY A 230 6.86 -13.12 10.14
CA GLY A 230 6.92 -14.10 11.23
C GLY A 230 8.17 -14.97 11.23
N LEU A 231 8.92 -14.99 10.12
CA LEU A 231 10.19 -15.72 9.95
C LEU A 231 11.43 -14.80 10.02
N GLY A 232 11.29 -13.52 10.37
CA GLY A 232 12.41 -12.58 10.48
C GLY A 232 12.95 -12.05 9.14
N CYS A 233 12.12 -12.01 8.08
CA CYS A 233 12.53 -11.45 6.79
C CYS A 233 12.66 -9.91 6.87
N ALA A 234 13.89 -9.42 7.01
CA ALA A 234 14.23 -8.00 7.22
C ALA A 234 13.51 -7.02 6.27
N GLU A 235 13.50 -7.31 4.96
CA GLU A 235 12.85 -6.50 3.91
C GLU A 235 11.36 -6.22 4.21
N VAL A 236 10.64 -7.22 4.74
CA VAL A 236 9.22 -7.12 5.08
C VAL A 236 9.02 -6.65 6.53
N GLU A 237 10.03 -6.81 7.37
CA GLU A 237 10.02 -6.45 8.79
C GLU A 237 10.27 -4.96 9.06
N ILE A 238 11.12 -4.28 8.28
CA ILE A 238 11.33 -2.82 8.36
C ILE A 238 9.99 -2.06 8.22
N ASN A 239 9.12 -2.56 7.34
CA ASN A 239 7.77 -2.06 7.11
C ASN A 239 6.73 -2.55 8.16
N SER A 240 7.19 -2.96 9.35
CA SER A 240 6.33 -3.38 10.46
C SER A 240 6.04 -2.22 11.41
N LEU A 241 4.75 -1.91 11.60
CA LEU A 241 4.31 -0.96 12.63
C LEU A 241 4.76 -1.34 14.05
N LYS A 242 5.07 -2.62 14.30
CA LYS A 242 5.64 -3.07 15.59
C LYS A 242 7.11 -2.65 15.77
N ASN A 243 7.89 -2.59 14.68
CA ASN A 243 9.32 -2.28 14.75
C ASN A 243 9.60 -0.78 14.56
N LYS A 244 8.64 -0.02 14.03
CA LYS A 244 8.59 1.46 14.15
C LYS A 244 8.52 1.98 15.60
N ALA A 245 8.39 1.09 16.60
CA ALA A 245 8.55 1.43 18.01
C ALA A 245 10.02 1.41 18.47
N THR A 246 10.88 0.60 17.83
CA THR A 246 12.28 0.40 18.23
C THR A 246 13.18 1.53 17.74
N TYR A 247 12.93 2.05 16.53
CA TYR A 247 13.61 3.24 16.00
C TYR A 247 12.74 4.47 16.27
N LYS A 248 13.22 5.37 17.13
CA LYS A 248 12.47 6.56 17.59
C LYS A 248 11.98 7.42 16.41
N ARG A 249 10.71 7.85 16.49
CA ARG A 249 10.01 8.91 15.69
C ARG A 249 8.91 8.41 14.72
N SER A 250 7.86 7.78 15.26
CA SER A 250 6.56 7.64 14.57
C SER A 250 5.37 7.53 15.57
N LEU A 251 5.21 8.52 16.46
CA LEU A 251 4.09 8.55 17.42
C LEU A 251 2.70 8.67 16.73
N ALA A 252 2.64 9.25 15.53
CA ALA A 252 1.37 9.42 14.79
C ALA A 252 0.67 8.08 14.49
N ALA A 253 1.42 7.06 14.06
CA ALA A 253 0.86 5.74 13.71
C ALA A 253 0.46 4.89 14.94
N LEU A 254 0.93 5.24 16.14
CA LEU A 254 0.55 4.59 17.40
C LEU A 254 -0.83 5.06 17.89
N ASN A 255 -1.21 6.30 17.58
CA ASN A 255 -2.46 6.92 18.04
C ASN A 255 -3.67 6.56 17.16
N VAL A 256 -3.45 6.06 15.94
CA VAL A 256 -4.53 5.51 15.11
C VAL A 256 -4.88 4.10 15.60
N LYS A 257 -5.73 4.03 16.64
CA LYS A 257 -6.42 2.79 17.01
C LYS A 257 -7.19 2.27 15.80
N LYS A 258 -6.68 1.21 15.16
CA LYS A 258 -7.53 0.39 14.28
C LYS A 258 -8.68 -0.16 15.14
N PRO A 259 -9.95 -0.03 14.74
CA PRO A 259 -11.05 -0.66 15.45
C PRO A 259 -10.83 -2.18 15.40
N LYS A 260 -10.45 -2.75 16.54
CA LYS A 260 -10.46 -4.20 16.75
C LYS A 260 -11.90 -4.62 17.03
N ARG A 261 -12.23 -5.88 16.79
CA ARG A 261 -13.54 -6.52 17.09
C ARG A 261 -13.87 -6.63 18.60
N ALA A 262 -13.48 -5.62 19.39
CA ALA A 262 -13.51 -5.59 20.85
C ALA A 262 -13.95 -4.20 21.38
N GLU A 263 -14.85 -3.51 20.66
CA GLU A 263 -15.67 -2.43 21.24
C GLU A 263 -16.64 -2.95 22.34
N VAL A 264 -16.67 -4.27 22.53
CA VAL A 264 -17.18 -5.00 23.71
C VAL A 264 -16.66 -4.43 25.05
N ASN A 265 -15.57 -3.64 25.06
CA ASN A 265 -15.05 -2.93 26.25
C ASN A 265 -15.02 -1.39 26.10
N TYR A 266 -15.80 -0.78 25.19
CA TYR A 266 -15.91 0.68 25.12
C TYR A 266 -16.51 1.25 26.41
N CYS A 267 -15.78 2.13 27.09
CA CYS A 267 -16.18 2.81 28.33
C CYS A 267 -15.80 4.30 28.20
N PRO A 268 -16.75 5.19 27.86
CA PRO A 268 -16.47 6.62 27.77
C PRO A 268 -16.35 7.25 29.16
N GLN A 269 -15.59 8.33 29.25
CA GLN A 269 -15.60 9.22 30.41
C GLN A 269 -16.97 9.92 30.53
N HIS A 270 -17.30 10.43 31.72
CA HIS A 270 -18.53 11.20 31.91
C HIS A 270 -18.53 12.48 31.06
N PRO A 271 -19.71 12.99 30.65
CA PRO A 271 -19.82 14.29 30.02
C PRO A 271 -19.20 15.40 30.88
N LYS A 272 -18.68 16.46 30.24
CA LYS A 272 -18.04 17.58 30.94
C LYS A 272 -19.03 18.23 31.91
N GLY A 273 -18.71 18.23 33.20
CA GLY A 273 -19.55 18.78 34.27
C GLY A 273 -20.43 17.76 35.00
N GLU A 274 -20.52 16.51 34.52
CA GLU A 274 -21.27 15.45 35.18
C GLU A 274 -20.38 14.65 36.16
N THR A 275 -20.88 14.41 37.36
CA THR A 275 -20.27 13.53 38.38
C THR A 275 -21.06 12.22 38.50
N ALA A 276 -20.48 11.20 39.14
CA ALA A 276 -21.18 9.95 39.43
C ALA A 276 -22.48 10.20 40.22
N ASP A 277 -22.47 11.11 41.20
CA ASP A 277 -23.65 11.48 41.98
C ASP A 277 -24.73 12.14 41.11
N SER A 278 -24.34 13.04 40.19
CA SER A 278 -25.27 13.68 39.24
C SER A 278 -25.94 12.65 38.33
N LEU A 279 -25.16 11.69 37.82
CA LEU A 279 -25.67 10.64 36.94
C LEU A 279 -26.50 9.58 37.68
N GLU A 280 -26.28 9.37 38.98
CA GLU A 280 -27.16 8.60 39.85
C GLU A 280 -28.49 9.33 40.11
N GLN A 281 -28.50 10.66 40.27
CA GLN A 281 -29.76 11.44 40.31
C GLN A 281 -30.54 11.35 39.00
N GLU A 282 -29.86 11.40 37.85
CA GLU A 282 -30.50 11.21 36.54
C GLU A 282 -31.09 9.79 36.38
N ARG A 283 -30.40 8.76 36.90
CA ARG A 283 -30.93 7.39 36.97
C ARG A 283 -32.18 7.30 37.86
N ILE A 284 -32.17 7.95 39.03
CA ILE A 284 -33.33 8.00 39.93
C ILE A 284 -34.51 8.71 39.26
N ALA A 285 -34.28 9.84 38.59
CA ALA A 285 -35.29 10.55 37.83
C ALA A 285 -35.89 9.65 36.71
N MET A 286 -35.05 8.94 35.97
CA MET A 286 -35.46 7.99 34.92
C MET A 286 -36.40 6.88 35.46
N LEU A 287 -36.18 6.35 36.67
CA LEU A 287 -37.09 5.36 37.28
C LEU A 287 -38.53 5.87 37.44
N SER A 288 -38.72 7.19 37.55
CA SER A 288 -40.06 7.80 37.58
C SER A 288 -40.64 7.99 36.18
N GLU A 289 -39.81 8.31 35.18
CA GLU A 289 -40.23 8.50 33.78
C GLU A 289 -40.67 7.19 33.12
N VAL A 290 -39.95 6.08 33.37
CA VAL A 290 -40.27 4.74 32.84
C VAL A 290 -41.67 4.24 33.27
N LYS A 291 -42.24 4.80 34.34
CA LYS A 291 -43.58 4.45 34.84
C LYS A 291 -44.71 5.30 34.21
N LYS A 292 -44.38 6.37 33.50
CA LYS A 292 -45.36 7.29 32.89
C LYS A 292 -45.70 6.84 31.47
N ARG A 293 -46.96 7.03 31.06
CA ARG A 293 -47.40 6.74 29.68
C ARG A 293 -46.86 7.81 28.73
N ASN A 294 -46.38 7.40 27.56
CA ASN A 294 -45.87 8.24 26.47
C ASN A 294 -44.59 9.05 26.75
N ASN A 295 -43.79 8.68 27.76
CA ASN A 295 -42.56 9.39 28.12
C ASN A 295 -41.28 8.83 27.46
N ASP A 296 -41.42 7.98 26.44
CA ASP A 296 -40.32 7.26 25.79
C ASP A 296 -39.15 8.16 25.37
N HIS A 297 -39.42 9.34 24.79
CA HIS A 297 -38.37 10.31 24.42
C HIS A 297 -37.50 10.74 25.61
N ILE A 298 -38.14 11.01 26.76
CA ILE A 298 -37.45 11.45 27.99
C ILE A 298 -36.66 10.28 28.59
N VAL A 299 -37.16 9.05 28.45
CA VAL A 299 -36.44 7.85 28.86
C VAL A 299 -35.19 7.66 28.00
N THR A 300 -35.29 7.76 26.67
CA THR A 300 -34.15 7.64 25.75
C THR A 300 -33.10 8.73 25.99
N GLU A 301 -33.50 10.01 26.13
CA GLU A 301 -32.59 11.12 26.45
C GLU A 301 -31.81 10.87 27.75
N LYS A 302 -32.51 10.44 28.81
CA LYS A 302 -31.85 10.07 30.08
C LYS A 302 -30.97 8.83 29.94
N MET A 303 -31.36 7.87 29.11
CA MET A 303 -30.61 6.63 28.85
C MET A 303 -29.30 6.86 28.09
N GLU A 304 -29.27 7.86 27.22
CA GLU A 304 -28.05 8.37 26.56
C GLU A 304 -27.18 9.14 27.57
N LYS A 305 -27.77 10.10 28.31
CA LYS A 305 -27.04 10.89 29.31
C LYS A 305 -26.31 10.02 30.35
N THR A 306 -26.95 8.95 30.81
CA THR A 306 -26.37 8.02 31.80
C THR A 306 -25.50 6.91 31.20
N PHE A 307 -25.26 6.88 29.88
CA PHE A 307 -24.54 5.77 29.21
C PHE A 307 -23.17 5.49 29.84
N SER A 308 -22.37 6.53 30.09
CA SER A 308 -21.02 6.41 30.68
C SER A 308 -21.04 5.77 32.08
N TYR A 309 -21.96 6.22 32.95
CA TYR A 309 -22.10 5.72 34.31
C TYR A 309 -22.60 4.27 34.36
N ARG A 310 -23.68 3.98 33.62
CA ARG A 310 -24.17 2.60 33.42
C ARG A 310 -23.05 1.67 32.92
N ARG A 311 -22.18 2.17 32.03
CA ARG A 311 -21.11 1.38 31.45
C ARG A 311 -19.95 1.13 32.41
N GLN A 312 -19.63 2.07 33.28
CA GLN A 312 -18.70 1.86 34.39
C GLN A 312 -19.25 0.83 35.38
N GLU A 313 -20.53 0.91 35.74
CA GLU A 313 -21.20 -0.07 36.63
C GLU A 313 -21.04 -1.51 36.11
N VAL A 314 -21.32 -1.75 34.82
CA VAL A 314 -21.16 -3.07 34.19
C VAL A 314 -19.71 -3.56 34.18
N LEU A 315 -18.73 -2.68 33.94
CA LEU A 315 -17.32 -3.04 33.76
C LEU A 315 -16.48 -3.06 35.04
N GLN A 316 -16.96 -2.46 36.14
CA GLN A 316 -16.22 -2.33 37.39
C GLN A 316 -16.86 -3.09 38.56
N ALA A 317 -18.19 -3.19 38.59
CA ALA A 317 -18.91 -3.85 39.68
C ALA A 317 -19.44 -5.24 39.34
N GLU A 318 -19.39 -5.64 38.05
CA GLU A 318 -19.86 -6.92 37.50
C GLU A 318 -21.18 -7.43 38.16
N PRO A 319 -22.23 -6.59 38.24
CA PRO A 319 -23.42 -6.89 39.05
C PRO A 319 -24.22 -8.07 38.49
N MET A 320 -24.92 -8.80 39.38
CA MET A 320 -25.86 -9.83 38.95
C MET A 320 -26.95 -9.22 38.05
N VAL A 321 -27.36 -9.96 37.02
CA VAL A 321 -28.33 -9.50 36.01
C VAL A 321 -29.66 -9.04 36.64
N ALA A 322 -30.09 -9.68 37.74
CA ALA A 322 -31.29 -9.29 38.48
C ALA A 322 -31.16 -7.88 39.10
N ASP A 323 -30.04 -7.60 39.77
CA ASP A 323 -29.77 -6.32 40.42
C ASP A 323 -29.57 -5.21 39.38
N PHE A 324 -28.82 -5.50 38.32
CA PHE A 324 -28.62 -4.58 37.20
C PHE A 324 -29.94 -4.23 36.50
N LYS A 325 -30.82 -5.23 36.29
CA LYS A 325 -32.19 -5.02 35.77
C LYS A 325 -33.06 -4.20 36.71
N SER A 326 -32.88 -4.31 38.02
CA SER A 326 -33.59 -3.48 38.99
C SER A 326 -33.14 -2.01 38.97
N ARG A 327 -31.84 -1.76 38.73
CA ARG A 327 -31.25 -0.42 38.63
C ARG A 327 -31.53 0.27 37.29
N TRP A 328 -31.60 -0.52 36.20
CA TRP A 328 -31.76 -0.06 34.81
C TRP A 328 -32.93 -0.75 34.08
N PRO A 329 -34.19 -0.63 34.56
CA PRO A 329 -35.33 -1.34 33.98
C PRO A 329 -35.64 -0.91 32.53
N ALA A 330 -35.29 0.32 32.14
CA ALA A 330 -35.48 0.85 30.79
C ALA A 330 -34.81 -0.01 29.71
N LEU A 331 -33.60 -0.53 29.97
CA LEU A 331 -32.84 -1.41 29.06
C LEU A 331 -33.61 -2.64 28.59
N PHE A 332 -34.58 -3.11 29.39
CA PHE A 332 -35.32 -4.34 29.14
C PHE A 332 -36.67 -4.05 28.46
N THR A 333 -36.90 -2.82 28.02
CA THR A 333 -38.01 -2.45 27.13
C THR A 333 -37.60 -2.63 25.67
N VAL A 334 -38.52 -3.08 24.82
CA VAL A 334 -38.23 -3.45 23.41
C VAL A 334 -37.57 -2.29 22.63
N LYS A 335 -37.97 -1.05 22.89
CA LYS A 335 -37.40 0.15 22.22
C LYS A 335 -35.94 0.38 22.59
N GLU A 336 -35.62 0.37 23.88
CA GLU A 336 -34.26 0.58 24.37
C GLU A 336 -33.33 -0.60 24.05
N VAL A 337 -33.83 -1.84 23.97
CA VAL A 337 -33.06 -2.98 23.43
C VAL A 337 -32.63 -2.70 21.99
N CYS A 338 -33.54 -2.22 21.14
CA CYS A 338 -33.21 -1.87 19.76
C CYS A 338 -32.20 -0.72 19.67
N ILE A 339 -32.37 0.35 20.45
CA ILE A 339 -31.48 1.53 20.42
C ILE A 339 -30.09 1.17 20.96
N SER A 340 -30.00 0.51 22.11
CA SER A 340 -28.73 0.09 22.70
C SER A 340 -27.96 -0.91 21.83
N SER A 341 -28.65 -1.77 21.07
CA SER A 341 -28.04 -2.68 20.08
C SER A 341 -27.42 -1.96 18.88
N HIS A 342 -27.85 -0.73 18.55
CA HIS A 342 -27.22 0.10 17.52
C HIS A 342 -25.99 0.86 18.06
N GLN A 343 -25.95 1.16 19.36
CA GLN A 343 -24.80 1.81 20.01
C GLN A 343 -23.73 0.81 20.48
N LEU A 344 -24.07 -0.48 20.64
CA LEU A 344 -23.17 -1.56 21.04
C LEU A 344 -23.52 -2.87 20.33
N TYR A 345 -22.56 -3.43 19.59
CA TYR A 345 -22.58 -4.87 19.26
C TYR A 345 -22.36 -5.68 20.54
N ILE A 346 -23.46 -6.00 21.24
CA ILE A 346 -23.44 -6.67 22.54
C ILE A 346 -23.03 -8.14 22.40
N CYS A 347 -22.06 -8.54 23.22
CA CYS A 347 -21.65 -9.93 23.43
C CYS A 347 -22.85 -10.73 23.98
N PRO A 348 -23.12 -11.99 23.55
CA PRO A 348 -24.27 -12.74 24.04
C PRO A 348 -24.22 -12.87 25.55
N ILE A 349 -25.21 -12.29 26.24
CA ILE A 349 -25.41 -12.47 27.67
C ILE A 349 -25.87 -13.92 27.85
N ILE A 350 -24.95 -14.78 28.28
CA ILE A 350 -25.23 -16.18 28.58
C ILE A 350 -26.29 -16.20 29.69
N GLN A 351 -27.49 -16.70 29.38
CA GLN A 351 -28.46 -17.03 30.41
C GLN A 351 -27.96 -18.28 31.14
N PRO A 352 -27.91 -18.29 32.47
CA PRO A 352 -27.85 -19.56 33.20
C PRO A 352 -29.18 -20.28 32.95
N GLU A 353 -29.09 -21.48 32.38
CA GLU A 353 -30.23 -22.39 32.26
C GLU A 353 -30.83 -22.70 33.64
N LYS A 354 -32.13 -23.01 33.66
CA LYS A 354 -32.88 -23.34 34.87
C LYS A 354 -33.76 -24.56 34.65
#